data_AF-A0A6G9YUL2-F1
#
_entry.id   AF-A0A6G9YUL2-F1
#
_cell.length_a   1.000
_cell.length_b   1.000
_cell.length_c   1.000
_cell.angle_alpha   90.00
_cell.angle_beta   90.00
_cell.angle_gamma   90.00
#
_symmetry.space_group_name_H-M   'P 1'
#
loop_
_entity.id
_entity.type
_entity.pdbx_description
1 polymer ?
#
loop_
_entity_poly.entity_id
_entity_poly.type
_entity_poly.pdbx_seq_one_letter_code
_entity_poly.pdbx_strand_id
1 'polypeptide(L)'
;MSDDFTPSTSAEVVESWNVPAGATVAGRIRSNILVAIEQGFDDPQLVADLAVGPLVMALGQLEVGLADARRRIAELEKALADRNRRSNGAE
;
A
#
# COMPACT_ATOMS: atom_id res chain seq x y z
N MET A 1 1.27 34.32 -11.48
CA MET A 1 2.59 33.71 -11.70
C MET A 1 2.49 32.34 -11.06
N SER A 2 2.15 31.33 -11.86
CA SER A 2 2.09 29.95 -11.38
C SER A 2 3.51 29.44 -11.51
N ASP A 3 4.23 29.31 -10.41
CA ASP A 3 5.48 28.56 -10.40
C ASP A 3 5.13 27.12 -10.74
N ASP A 4 5.46 26.73 -11.96
CA ASP A 4 5.44 25.35 -12.39
C ASP A 4 6.58 24.67 -11.62
N PHE A 5 6.24 23.97 -10.53
CA PHE A 5 7.22 23.24 -9.74
C PHE A 5 7.70 22.06 -10.56
N THR A 6 8.74 22.28 -11.37
CA THR A 6 9.49 21.21 -12.02
C THR A 6 10.51 20.69 -11.00
N PRO A 7 10.34 19.48 -10.45
CA PRO A 7 11.31 18.91 -9.53
C PRO A 7 12.67 18.84 -10.21
N SER A 8 13.69 19.37 -9.54
CA SER A 8 15.07 19.44 -10.00
C SER A 8 15.91 18.25 -9.52
N THR A 9 15.40 17.48 -8.54
CA THR A 9 16.08 16.31 -7.95
C THR A 9 15.15 15.12 -7.78
N SER A 10 15.72 13.90 -7.72
CA SER A 10 14.98 12.67 -7.39
C SER A 10 14.31 12.74 -6.01
N ALA A 11 14.92 13.45 -5.05
CA ALA A 11 14.35 13.65 -3.72
C ALA A 11 13.04 14.47 -3.79
N GLU A 12 13.05 15.60 -4.51
CA GLU A 12 11.86 16.45 -4.69
C GLU A 12 10.72 15.69 -5.37
N VAL A 13 11.03 14.82 -6.35
CA VAL A 13 10.05 13.93 -6.98
C VAL A 13 9.41 13.00 -5.95
N VAL A 14 10.22 12.31 -5.14
CA VAL A 14 9.74 11.36 -4.12
C VAL A 14 8.97 12.09 -3.01
N GLU A 15 9.37 13.31 -2.65
CA GLU A 15 8.66 14.15 -1.69
C GLU A 15 7.29 14.62 -2.18
N SER A 16 7.13 14.80 -3.48
CA SER A 16 5.86 15.20 -4.08
C SER A 16 4.79 14.08 -4.08
N TRP A 17 5.17 12.84 -3.79
CA TRP A 17 4.26 11.71 -3.81
C TRP A 17 3.16 11.85 -2.76
N ASN A 18 1.91 11.90 -3.22
CA ASN A 18 0.74 11.92 -2.35
C ASN A 18 0.56 10.56 -1.67
N VAL A 19 0.93 10.46 -0.39
CA VAL A 19 0.72 9.27 0.44
C VAL A 19 -0.49 9.52 1.34
N PRO A 20 -1.61 8.78 1.17
CA PRO A 20 -2.81 8.99 1.99
C PRO A 20 -2.55 8.79 3.48
N ALA A 21 -3.28 9.54 4.31
CA ALA A 21 -3.24 9.35 5.76
C ALA A 21 -3.63 7.90 6.13
N GLY A 22 -2.84 7.27 6.99
CA GLY A 22 -3.02 5.88 7.41
C GLY A 22 -2.33 4.83 6.54
N ALA A 23 -1.80 5.19 5.36
CA ALA A 23 -1.03 4.30 4.49
C ALA A 23 0.41 4.06 5.03
N THR A 24 0.50 3.43 6.20
CA THR A 24 1.75 3.28 6.97
C THR A 24 2.88 2.65 6.17
N VAL A 25 2.59 1.61 5.37
CA VAL A 25 3.60 0.93 4.53
C VAL A 25 4.10 1.85 3.43
N ALA A 26 3.21 2.55 2.72
CA ALA A 26 3.58 3.49 1.67
C ALA A 26 4.43 4.65 2.24
N GLY A 27 4.09 5.15 3.44
CA GLY A 27 4.89 6.15 4.14
C GLY A 27 6.30 5.67 4.46
N ARG A 28 6.46 4.43 4.93
CA ARG A 28 7.77 3.81 5.17
C ARG A 28 8.59 3.64 3.90
N ILE A 29 7.97 3.19 2.81
CA ILE A 29 8.65 3.04 1.50
C ILE A 29 9.19 4.40 1.03
N ARG A 30 8.35 5.44 1.05
CA ARG A 30 8.76 6.80 0.69
C ARG A 30 9.94 7.29 1.55
N SER A 31 9.86 7.10 2.87
CA SER A 31 10.95 7.49 3.78
C SER A 31 12.25 6.75 3.50
N ASN A 32 12.19 5.44 3.23
CA ASN A 32 13.40 4.63 2.95
C ASN A 32 14.07 5.05 1.64
N ILE A 33 13.28 5.39 0.62
CA ILE A 33 13.80 5.89 -0.66
C ILE A 33 14.50 7.23 -0.47
N LEU A 34 13.92 8.16 0.30
CA LEU A 34 14.57 9.44 0.60
C LEU A 34 15.91 9.25 1.33
N VAL A 35 15.96 8.36 2.32
CA VAL A 35 17.21 8.01 3.02
C VAL A 35 18.26 7.41 2.07
N ALA A 36 17.86 6.60 1.10
CA ALA A 36 18.78 6.07 0.10
C ALA A 36 19.32 7.17 -0.83
N ILE A 37 18.48 8.11 -1.25
CA ILE A 37 18.89 9.27 -2.05
C ILE A 37 19.92 10.11 -1.28
N GLU A 38 19.67 10.38 0.01
CA GLU A 38 20.62 11.10 0.88
C GLU A 38 21.98 10.39 1.01
N GLN A 39 22.03 9.07 0.87
CA GLN A 39 23.25 8.27 0.91
C GLN A 39 24.02 8.24 -0.43
N GLY A 40 23.53 8.96 -1.46
CA GLY A 40 24.17 9.02 -2.78
C GLY A 40 23.64 7.99 -3.78
N PHE A 41 22.50 7.35 -3.49
CA PHE A 41 21.75 6.56 -4.47
C PHE A 41 20.70 7.45 -5.16
N ASP A 42 21.13 8.57 -5.74
CA ASP A 42 20.26 9.64 -6.27
C ASP A 42 20.00 9.55 -7.78
N ASP A 43 20.67 8.62 -8.48
CA ASP A 43 20.41 8.32 -9.89
C ASP A 43 18.91 8.02 -10.08
N PRO A 44 18.17 8.83 -10.85
CA PRO A 44 16.73 8.67 -11.05
C PRO A 44 16.32 7.27 -11.54
N GLN A 45 17.16 6.62 -12.36
CA GLN A 45 16.90 5.25 -12.83
C GLN A 45 17.08 4.24 -11.70
N LEU A 46 18.13 4.43 -10.89
CA LEU A 46 18.39 3.59 -9.73
C LEU A 46 17.30 3.76 -8.66
N VAL A 47 16.83 4.98 -8.39
CA VAL A 47 15.73 5.25 -7.44
C VAL A 47 14.44 4.58 -7.89
N ALA A 48 14.13 4.65 -9.19
CA ALA A 48 12.98 3.97 -9.77
C ALA A 48 13.09 2.45 -9.58
N ASP A 49 14.24 1.86 -9.91
CA ASP A 49 14.49 0.42 -9.76
C ASP A 49 14.52 -0.03 -8.29
N LEU A 50 15.08 0.79 -7.39
CA LEU A 50 15.13 0.54 -5.94
C LEU A 50 13.74 0.58 -5.30
N ALA A 51 12.84 1.42 -5.81
CA ALA A 51 11.46 1.52 -5.34
C ALA A 51 10.59 0.32 -5.77
N VAL A 52 10.94 -0.38 -6.85
CA VAL A 52 10.17 -1.55 -7.34
C VAL A 52 10.14 -2.66 -6.29
N GLY A 53 11.27 -2.98 -5.65
CA GLY A 53 11.36 -4.06 -4.66
C GLY A 53 10.37 -3.91 -3.50
N PRO A 54 10.40 -2.80 -2.74
CA PRO A 54 9.45 -2.54 -1.66
C PRO A 54 7.99 -2.48 -2.11
N LEU A 55 7.72 -1.95 -3.31
CA LEU A 55 6.36 -1.91 -3.86
C LEU A 55 5.83 -3.30 -4.20
N VAL A 56 6.63 -4.16 -4.83
CA VAL A 56 6.29 -5.55 -5.11
C VAL A 56 5.99 -6.32 -3.82
N MET A 57 6.82 -6.11 -2.78
CA MET A 57 6.59 -6.72 -1.47
C MET A 57 5.28 -6.24 -0.83
N ALA A 58 5.03 -4.93 -0.82
CA ALA A 58 3.82 -4.35 -0.24
C ALA A 58 2.56 -4.80 -1.00
N LEU A 59 2.64 -4.88 -2.34
CA LEU A 59 1.56 -5.37 -3.17
C LEU A 59 1.26 -6.85 -2.89
N GLY A 60 2.28 -7.71 -2.81
CA GLY A 60 2.08 -9.12 -2.47
C GLY A 60 1.46 -9.32 -1.09
N GLN A 61 1.85 -8.51 -0.09
CA GLN A 61 1.21 -8.51 1.23
C GLN A 61 -0.26 -8.09 1.17
N LEU A 62 -0.58 -7.07 0.37
CA LEU A 62 -1.96 -6.61 0.17
C LEU A 62 -2.82 -7.68 -0.51
N GLU A 63 -2.30 -8.35 -1.53
CA GLU A 63 -3.00 -9.42 -2.23
C GLU A 63 -3.34 -10.59 -1.30
N VAL A 64 -2.38 -11.03 -0.49
CA VAL A 64 -2.60 -12.07 0.52
C VAL A 64 -3.63 -11.62 1.55
N GLY A 65 -3.47 -10.42 2.11
CA GLY A 65 -4.41 -9.88 3.09
C GLY A 65 -5.84 -9.72 2.54
N LEU A 66 -5.99 -9.33 1.28
CA LEU A 66 -7.27 -9.21 0.61
C LEU A 66 -7.92 -10.58 0.37
N ALA A 67 -7.15 -11.57 -0.06
CA ALA A 67 -7.64 -12.95 -0.21
C ALA A 67 -8.12 -13.53 1.12
N ASP A 68 -7.37 -13.28 2.20
CA ASP A 68 -7.71 -13.71 3.55
C ASP A 68 -8.98 -13.03 4.07
N ALA A 69 -9.09 -11.71 3.89
CA ALA A 69 -10.27 -10.96 4.29
C ALA A 69 -11.52 -11.44 3.54
N ARG A 70 -11.42 -11.67 2.22
CA ARG A 70 -12.53 -12.20 1.40
C ARG A 70 -12.97 -13.57 1.87
N ARG A 71 -12.03 -14.47 2.14
CA ARG A 71 -12.31 -15.80 2.69
C ARG A 71 -13.03 -15.70 4.04
N ARG A 72 -12.54 -14.83 4.93
CA ARG A 72 -13.14 -14.66 6.26
C ARG A 72 -14.56 -14.10 6.20
N ILE A 73 -14.82 -13.15 5.29
CA ILE A 73 -16.17 -12.62 5.06
C ILE A 73 -17.10 -13.74 4.61
N ALA A 74 -16.69 -14.56 3.63
CA ALA A 74 -17.51 -15.68 3.16
C ALA A 74 -17.82 -16.71 4.26
N GLU A 75 -16.84 -17.01 5.13
CA GLU A 75 -17.06 -17.87 6.30
C GLU A 75 -18.09 -17.29 7.29
N LEU A 76 -17.98 -15.99 7.57
CA LEU A 76 -18.90 -15.30 8.48
C LEU A 76 -20.31 -15.20 7.90
N GLU A 77 -20.44 -14.90 6.61
CA GLU A 77 -21.71 -14.87 5.90
C GLU A 77 -22.39 -16.24 5.92
N LYS A 78 -21.61 -17.32 5.70
CA LYS A 78 -22.12 -18.70 5.81
C LYS A 78 -22.59 -19.01 7.24
N ALA A 79 -21.80 -18.67 8.26
CA ALA A 79 -22.16 -18.91 9.64
C ALA A 79 -23.43 -18.15 10.06
N LEU A 80 -23.59 -16.91 9.58
CA LEU A 80 -24.79 -16.10 9.79
C LEU A 80 -26.02 -16.74 9.10
N ALA A 81 -25.89 -17.19 7.86
CA ALA A 81 -26.96 -17.87 7.14
C ALA A 81 -27.39 -19.16 7.85
N ASP A 82 -26.44 -19.96 8.34
CA ASP A 82 -26.72 -21.20 9.07
C ASP A 82 -27.33 -20.93 10.45
N ARG A 83 -26.98 -19.83 11.11
CA ARG A 83 -27.64 -19.38 12.34
C ARG A 83 -29.09 -18.97 12.06
N ASN A 84 -29.34 -18.17 11.03
CA ASN A 84 -30.69 -17.72 10.68
C ASN A 84 -31.60 -18.89 10.26
N ARG A 85 -31.05 -19.90 9.56
CA ARG A 85 -31.82 -21.10 9.21
C ARG A 85 -32.23 -21.89 10.45
N ARG A 86 -31.34 -21.98 11.45
CA ARG A 86 -31.63 -22.67 12.72
C ARG A 86 -32.64 -21.91 13.59
N SER A 87 -32.63 -20.58 13.58
CA SER A 87 -33.63 -19.79 14.29
C SER A 87 -35.01 -19.88 13.64
N ASN A 88 -35.08 -19.88 12.30
CA ASN A 88 -36.35 -19.92 11.57
C ASN A 88 -36.96 -21.32 11.45
N GLY A 89 -36.20 -22.38 11.72
CA GLY A 89 -36.70 -23.76 11.78
C GLY A 89 -37.11 -24.22 13.18
N ALA A 90 -37.06 -23.33 14.18
CA ALA A 90 -37.45 -23.59 15.56
C ALA A 90 -38.78 -22.92 15.95
N GLU A 91 -39.42 -22.21 15.01
CA GLU A 91 -40.83 -21.74 15.06
C GLU A 91 -41.72 -22.67 14.24
#